data_AF-A0A924UVS3-F1
#
_entry.id   AF-A0A924UVS3-F1
#
_cell.length_a   1.000
_cell.length_b   1.000
_cell.length_c   1.000
_cell.angle_alpha   90.00
_cell.angle_beta   90.00
_cell.angle_gamma   90.00
#
_symmetry.space_group_name_H-M   'P 1'
#
loop_
_entity.id
_entity.type
_entity.pdbx_description
1 polymer ?
#
loop_
_entity_poly.entity_id
_entity_poly.type
_entity_poly.pdbx_seq_one_letter_code
_entity_poly.pdbx_strand_id
1 'polypeptide(L)'
;SEGNNPIYTIKFGKNEPPIIGFSKTYDDDFNPKSEFAALLTCSQADDGCPFIAGAEERIPITFEDPKVFDNTPQQQQKYKERSLQIATEMCYVFSQIKL
;
A
#
# COMPACT_ATOMS: atom_id res chain seq x y z
N SER A 1 11.59 13.95 -20.77
CA SER A 1 12.41 13.33 -19.70
C SER A 1 11.75 12.03 -19.32
N GLU A 2 12.35 10.91 -19.71
CA GLU A 2 11.82 9.56 -19.47
C GLU A 2 12.06 9.15 -18.01
N GLY A 3 11.14 9.53 -17.12
CA GLY A 3 11.19 9.27 -15.68
C GLY A 3 9.79 8.94 -15.18
N ASN A 4 9.45 7.65 -15.25
CA ASN A 4 8.12 7.06 -15.15
C ASN A 4 7.56 6.98 -13.72
N ASN A 5 6.92 8.04 -13.22
CA ASN A 5 6.03 7.96 -12.05
C ASN A 5 4.57 8.20 -12.48
N PRO A 6 3.87 7.16 -12.97
CA PRO A 6 2.50 7.31 -13.45
C PRO A 6 1.55 7.71 -12.32
N ILE A 7 0.64 8.62 -12.63
CA ILE A 7 -0.48 9.00 -11.76
C ILE A 7 -1.71 8.21 -12.21
N TYR A 8 -2.32 7.51 -11.27
CA TYR A 8 -3.51 6.69 -11.46
C TYR A 8 -4.72 7.33 -10.79
N THR A 9 -5.85 7.26 -11.47
CA THR A 9 -7.16 7.68 -10.95
C THR A 9 -8.03 6.45 -10.76
N ILE A 10 -8.32 6.11 -9.52
CA ILE A 10 -9.02 4.87 -9.14
C ILE A 10 -10.46 5.24 -8.76
N LYS A 11 -11.42 4.89 -9.61
CA LYS A 11 -12.86 5.11 -9.36
C LYS A 11 -13.49 3.87 -8.77
N PHE A 12 -14.02 3.97 -7.56
CA PHE A 12 -14.65 2.85 -6.83
C PHE A 12 -16.16 3.00 -6.66
N GLY A 13 -16.74 4.17 -6.97
CA GLY A 13 -18.17 4.43 -6.90
C GLY A 13 -18.64 5.38 -8.00
N LYS A 14 -19.94 5.36 -8.32
CA LYS A 14 -20.50 6.22 -9.38
C LYS A 14 -20.38 7.71 -9.04
N ASN A 15 -20.72 8.05 -7.79
CA ASN A 15 -20.83 9.41 -7.26
C ASN A 15 -19.74 9.73 -6.21
N GLU A 16 -18.77 8.85 -6.03
CA GLU A 16 -17.66 9.07 -5.10
C GLU A 16 -16.48 9.75 -5.80
N PRO A 17 -15.76 10.65 -5.12
CA PRO A 17 -14.48 11.17 -5.62
C PRO A 17 -13.50 10.02 -5.87
N PRO A 18 -12.74 10.03 -6.98
CA PRO A 18 -11.75 9.00 -7.23
C PRO A 18 -10.55 9.14 -6.29
N ILE A 19 -9.89 8.02 -6.02
CA ILE A 19 -8.61 8.01 -5.29
C ILE A 19 -7.49 8.29 -6.30
N ILE A 20 -6.60 9.23 -5.98
CA ILE A 20 -5.42 9.53 -6.79
C ILE A 20 -4.21 8.78 -6.21
N GLY A 21 -3.69 7.83 -6.98
CA GLY A 21 -2.57 6.98 -6.59
C GLY A 21 -1.33 7.25 -7.45
N PHE A 22 -0.19 7.46 -6.81
CA PHE A 22 1.13 7.58 -7.46
C PHE A 22 2.21 7.31 -6.42
N SER A 23 3.39 6.91 -6.87
CA SER A 23 4.53 6.67 -5.98
C SER A 23 5.05 7.99 -5.44
N LYS A 24 5.18 8.10 -4.12
CA LYS A 24 5.64 9.31 -3.42
C LYS A 24 6.34 8.93 -2.12
N THR A 25 7.12 9.84 -1.58
CA THR A 25 7.70 9.67 -0.24
C THR A 25 6.61 9.85 0.82
N TYR A 26 6.89 9.38 2.03
CA TYR A 26 5.96 9.50 3.16
C TYR A 26 5.65 10.96 3.51
N ASP A 27 6.64 11.85 3.42
CA ASP A 27 6.56 13.26 3.78
C ASP A 27 5.96 14.17 2.68
N ASP A 28 5.61 13.60 1.53
CA ASP A 28 4.98 14.32 0.41
C ASP A 28 3.72 15.09 0.86
N ASP A 29 3.54 16.31 0.35
CA ASP A 29 2.42 17.19 0.73
C ASP A 29 1.07 16.70 0.25
N PHE A 30 1.03 15.75 -0.69
CA PHE A 30 -0.18 15.08 -1.09
C PHE A 30 -0.71 14.12 0.00
N ASN A 31 0.16 13.59 0.87
CA ASN A 31 -0.27 12.67 1.92
C ASN A 31 -1.05 13.40 3.02
N PRO A 32 -2.07 12.75 3.62
CA PRO A 32 -2.74 13.30 4.80
C PRO A 32 -1.74 13.50 5.93
N LYS A 33 -1.90 14.57 6.69
CA LYS A 33 -1.04 14.89 7.85
C LYS A 33 -1.62 14.38 9.18
N SER A 34 -2.89 13.97 9.20
CA SER A 34 -3.62 13.43 10.36
C SER A 34 -4.82 12.58 9.92
N GLU A 35 -5.44 11.85 10.85
CA GLU A 35 -6.70 11.10 10.64
C GLU A 35 -6.58 10.02 9.54
N PHE A 36 -5.47 9.27 9.53
CA PHE A 36 -5.25 8.19 8.58
C PHE A 36 -4.75 6.91 9.24
N ALA A 37 -4.99 5.77 8.60
CA ALA A 37 -4.36 4.50 8.97
C ALA A 37 -3.14 4.26 8.06
N ALA A 38 -2.03 3.84 8.65
CA ALA A 38 -0.80 3.51 7.93
C ALA A 38 -0.68 2.00 7.74
N LEU A 39 -0.66 1.56 6.48
CA LEU A 39 -0.42 0.16 6.10
C LEU A 39 1.07 -0.03 5.79
N LEU A 40 1.75 -0.87 6.57
CA LEU A 40 3.19 -1.11 6.45
C LEU A 40 3.44 -2.46 5.78
N THR A 41 3.93 -2.44 4.53
CA THR A 41 3.96 -3.61 3.65
C THR A 41 5.29 -4.39 3.66
N CYS A 42 6.39 -3.72 3.98
CA CYS A 42 7.72 -4.33 4.00
C CYS A 42 8.23 -4.45 5.43
N SER A 43 8.89 -5.56 5.76
CA SER A 43 9.58 -5.73 7.05
C SER A 43 10.60 -4.62 7.32
N GLN A 44 11.25 -4.08 6.27
CA GLN A 44 12.17 -2.95 6.39
C GLN A 44 11.47 -1.63 6.77
N ALA A 45 10.21 -1.46 6.37
CA ALA A 45 9.44 -0.25 6.68
C ALA A 45 8.91 -0.25 8.12
N ASP A 46 8.62 -1.44 8.66
CA ASP A 46 8.20 -1.59 10.07
C ASP A 46 9.37 -1.38 11.04
N ASP A 47 10.54 -1.97 10.75
CA ASP A 47 11.76 -1.81 11.57
C ASP A 47 12.37 -0.39 11.46
N GLY A 48 12.19 0.28 10.31
CA GLY A 48 12.81 1.56 10.01
C GLY A 48 12.08 2.79 10.55
N CYS A 49 10.82 2.67 10.99
CA CYS A 49 10.03 3.82 11.43
C CYS A 49 9.02 3.46 12.52
N PRO A 50 9.40 3.49 13.81
CA PRO A 50 8.51 3.14 14.92
C PRO A 50 7.40 4.18 15.16
N PHE A 51 7.42 5.33 14.48
CA PHE A 51 6.47 6.41 14.68
C PHE A 51 6.09 7.10 13.36
N ILE A 52 4.82 6.99 12.99
CA ILE A 52 4.20 7.68 11.85
C ILE A 52 3.31 8.77 12.41
N ALA A 53 3.78 10.02 12.40
CA ALA A 53 3.04 11.14 12.96
C ALA A 53 1.70 11.33 12.23
N GLY A 54 0.62 11.48 12.99
CA GLY A 54 -0.73 11.70 12.44
C GLY A 54 -1.48 10.44 12.03
N ALA A 55 -0.83 9.26 12.05
CA ALA A 55 -1.53 7.99 11.87
C ALA A 55 -2.31 7.65 13.15
N GLU A 56 -3.61 7.35 13.02
CA GLU A 56 -4.44 6.86 14.12
C GLU A 56 -4.15 5.39 14.43
N GLU A 57 -3.94 4.61 13.37
CA GLU A 57 -3.66 3.18 13.45
C GLU A 57 -2.47 2.82 12.57
N ARG A 58 -1.65 1.89 13.06
CA ARG A 58 -0.52 1.32 12.32
C ARG A 58 -0.76 -0.18 12.16
N ILE A 59 -0.88 -0.61 10.92
CA ILE A 59 -1.25 -1.99 10.59
C ILE A 59 -0.09 -2.61 9.81
N PRO A 60 0.78 -3.41 10.46
CA PRO A 60 1.85 -4.12 9.78
C PRO A 60 1.26 -5.29 9.00
N ILE A 61 1.46 -5.27 7.68
CA ILE A 61 1.08 -6.33 6.75
C ILE A 61 2.35 -6.71 6.00
N THR A 62 3.24 -7.40 6.70
CA THR A 62 4.57 -7.72 6.18
C THR A 62 4.48 -8.85 5.14
N PHE A 63 4.99 -8.58 3.95
CA PHE A 63 5.21 -9.60 2.94
C PHE A 63 6.54 -9.38 2.24
N GLU A 64 7.08 -10.45 1.69
CA GLU A 64 8.29 -10.38 0.89
C GLU A 64 7.98 -9.74 -0.47
N ASP A 65 8.69 -8.67 -0.81
CA ASP A 65 8.52 -7.95 -2.07
C ASP A 65 8.70 -8.91 -3.26
N PRO A 66 7.68 -9.12 -4.12
CA PRO A 66 7.79 -10.04 -5.26
C PRO A 66 8.85 -9.62 -6.28
N LYS A 67 9.38 -8.39 -6.17
CA LYS A 67 10.48 -7.88 -6.97
C LYS A 67 11.73 -8.76 -6.96
N VAL A 68 11.94 -9.56 -5.90
CA VAL A 68 13.04 -10.55 -5.87
C VAL A 68 12.94 -11.60 -6.99
N PHE A 69 11.76 -11.76 -7.59
CA PHE A 69 11.50 -12.65 -8.72
C PHE A 69 11.48 -11.92 -10.07
N ASP A 70 11.85 -10.64 -10.13
CA ASP A 70 11.93 -9.90 -11.40
C ASP A 70 12.91 -10.58 -12.37
N ASN A 71 12.52 -10.66 -13.64
CA ASN A 71 13.26 -11.33 -14.71
C ASN A 71 13.44 -12.85 -14.51
N THR A 72 12.68 -13.47 -13.60
CA THR A 72 12.63 -14.92 -13.43
C THR A 72 11.39 -15.53 -14.09
N PRO A 73 11.42 -16.82 -14.47
CA PRO A 73 10.21 -17.53 -14.94
C PRO A 73 9.05 -17.52 -13.93
N GLN A 74 9.35 -17.32 -12.64
CA GLN A 74 8.36 -17.33 -11.56
C GLN A 74 7.71 -15.96 -11.31
N GLN A 75 8.16 -14.89 -11.97
CA GLN A 75 7.70 -13.51 -11.72
C GLN A 75 6.18 -13.39 -11.67
N GLN A 76 5.48 -13.79 -12.74
CA GLN A 76 4.02 -13.64 -12.81
C GLN A 76 3.29 -14.39 -11.70
N GLN A 77 3.74 -15.61 -11.39
CA GLN A 77 3.16 -16.42 -10.33
C GLN A 77 3.36 -15.78 -8.96
N LYS A 78 4.57 -15.27 -8.68
CA LYS A 78 4.91 -14.65 -7.40
C LYS A 78 4.22 -13.32 -7.17
N TYR A 79 4.09 -12.49 -8.20
CA TYR A 79 3.29 -11.27 -8.15
C TYR A 79 1.80 -11.57 -7.88
N LYS A 80 1.25 -12.61 -8.51
CA LYS A 80 -0.14 -13.03 -8.26
C LYS A 80 -0.34 -13.55 -6.84
N GLU A 81 0.58 -14.38 -6.33
CA GLU A 81 0.56 -14.88 -4.95
C GLU A 81 0.57 -13.71 -3.95
N ARG A 82 1.46 -12.72 -4.13
CA ARG A 82 1.55 -11.56 -3.25
C ARG A 82 0.32 -10.66 -3.35
N SER A 83 -0.22 -10.45 -4.54
CA SER A 83 -1.46 -9.69 -4.71
C SER A 83 -2.65 -10.34 -3.97
N LEU A 84 -2.77 -11.67 -4.03
CA LEU A 84 -3.83 -12.39 -3.31
C LEU A 84 -3.63 -12.35 -1.79
N GLN A 85 -2.38 -12.46 -1.33
CA GLN A 85 -2.03 -12.28 0.09
C GLN A 85 -2.48 -10.91 0.58
N ILE A 86 -2.06 -9.82 -0.10
CA ILE A 86 -2.46 -8.45 0.25
C ILE A 86 -3.98 -8.31 0.28
N ALA A 87 -4.68 -8.81 -0.73
CA ALA A 87 -6.14 -8.73 -0.78
C ALA A 87 -6.81 -9.44 0.40
N THR A 88 -6.26 -10.59 0.82
CA THR A 88 -6.77 -11.37 1.96
C THR A 88 -6.57 -10.63 3.28
N GLU A 89 -5.37 -10.08 3.51
CA GLU A 89 -5.05 -9.31 4.71
C GLU A 89 -5.91 -8.04 4.80
N MET A 90 -6.06 -7.31 3.69
CA MET A 90 -6.95 -6.14 3.66
C MET A 90 -8.40 -6.53 3.94
N CYS A 91 -8.90 -7.61 3.34
CA CYS A 91 -10.25 -8.09 3.61
C CYS A 91 -10.45 -8.39 5.11
N TYR A 92 -9.46 -9.03 5.75
CA TYR A 92 -9.49 -9.26 7.19
C TYR A 92 -9.47 -7.96 7.99
N VAL A 93 -8.56 -7.03 7.72
CA VAL A 93 -8.49 -5.72 8.41
C VAL A 93 -9.83 -4.99 8.33
N PHE A 94 -10.41 -4.86 7.15
CA PHE A 94 -11.70 -4.21 6.97
C PHE A 94 -12.85 -4.98 7.65
N SER A 95 -12.76 -6.31 7.77
CA SER A 95 -13.74 -7.11 8.52
C SER A 95 -13.71 -6.88 10.04
N GLN A 96 -12.59 -6.38 10.58
CA GLN A 96 -12.45 -6.09 12.01
C GLN A 96 -12.95 -4.69 12.38
N ILE A 97 -13.25 -3.84 11.39
CA ILE A 97 -13.81 -2.51 11.63
C ILE A 97 -15.23 -2.67 12.18
N LYS A 98 -15.43 -2.24 13.43
CA LYS A 98 -16.75 -2.13 14.05
C LYS A 98 -17.33 -0.77 13.66
N LEU A 99 -18.47 -0.79 12.99
CA LEU A 99 -19.28 0.39 12.70
C LEU A 99 -20.08 0.83 13.92
#